data_AF-A0A7S3MG99-F1
#
_entry.id   AF-A0A7S3MG99-F1
#
_cell.length_a   1.000
_cell.length_b   1.000
_cell.length_c   1.000
_cell.angle_alpha   90.00
_cell.angle_beta   90.00
_cell.angle_gamma   90.00
#
_symmetry.space_group_name_H-M   'P 1'
#
loop_
_entity.id
_entity.type
_entity.pdbx_description
1 polymer ?
#
loop_
_entity_poly.entity_id
_entity_poly.type
_entity_poly.pdbx_seq_one_letter_code
_entity_poly.pdbx_strand_id
1 'polypeptide(L)'
;EGHAETEGVYTGQWNDGKWHGQGRVLYPDGSAWEGRWEAGKLIQGKIVFPDEVVMEGKWSDDQLINGKMRFPDGTFLQGEFREGLLWNGVQVNKAANLLQRWVEGVMVD
;
A
#
# COMPACT_ATOMS: atom_id res chain seq x y z
N GLU A 1 -0.61 -17.60 17.93
CA GLU A 1 -0.67 -18.60 16.84
C GLU A 1 -1.24 -17.91 15.61
N GLY A 2 -0.61 -18.10 14.45
CA GLY A 2 -0.98 -17.42 13.20
C GLY A 2 0.20 -17.33 12.23
N HIS A 3 0.84 -18.47 11.93
CA HIS A 3 1.69 -18.57 10.75
C HIS A 3 0.76 -18.68 9.54
N ALA A 4 0.51 -17.57 8.85
CA ALA A 4 0.00 -17.64 7.49
C ALA A 4 1.18 -18.00 6.59
N GLU A 5 1.40 -19.31 6.43
CA GLU A 5 2.21 -19.89 5.37
C GLU A 5 1.55 -19.58 4.01
N THR A 6 1.90 -18.44 3.43
CA THR A 6 2.05 -18.37 1.98
C THR A 6 3.44 -17.81 1.72
N GLU A 7 4.39 -18.72 1.46
CA GLU A 7 5.77 -18.34 1.11
C GLU A 7 5.75 -17.65 -0.27
N GLY A 8 5.51 -16.34 -0.26
CA GLY A 8 5.73 -15.52 -1.44
C GLY A 8 7.18 -15.61 -1.87
N VAL A 9 7.43 -15.60 -3.19
CA VAL A 9 8.78 -15.63 -3.73
C VAL A 9 9.36 -14.23 -3.65
N TYR A 10 10.29 -14.01 -2.72
CA TYR A 10 11.00 -12.75 -2.57
C TYR A 10 12.29 -12.71 -3.39
N THR A 11 12.45 -11.64 -4.17
CA THR A 11 13.67 -11.27 -4.87
C THR A 11 14.13 -9.91 -4.36
N GLY A 12 15.28 -9.85 -3.70
CA GLY A 12 15.79 -8.59 -3.18
C GLY A 12 16.94 -8.78 -2.21
N GLN A 13 17.26 -7.70 -1.49
CA GLN A 13 18.34 -7.72 -0.52
C GLN A 13 17.85 -8.31 0.80
N TRP A 14 18.80 -8.84 1.56
CA TRP A 14 18.57 -9.47 2.86
C TRP A 14 19.55 -8.90 3.88
N ASN A 15 19.10 -8.73 5.12
CA ASN A 15 19.94 -8.41 6.27
C ASN A 15 19.44 -9.19 7.50
N ASP A 16 20.33 -9.91 8.19
CA ASP A 16 20.02 -10.75 9.35
C ASP A 16 18.82 -11.71 9.13
N GLY A 17 18.78 -12.35 7.96
CA GLY A 17 17.72 -13.30 7.60
C GLY A 17 16.36 -12.65 7.31
N LYS A 18 16.29 -11.32 7.22
CA LYS A 18 15.07 -10.57 6.91
C LYS A 18 15.20 -9.80 5.60
N TRP A 19 14.08 -9.57 4.92
CA TRP A 19 14.04 -8.71 3.73
C TRP A 19 14.50 -7.29 4.09
N HIS A 20 15.37 -6.73 3.26
CA HIS A 20 15.97 -5.43 3.46
C HIS A 20 16.23 -4.74 2.11
N GLY A 21 16.46 -3.43 2.13
CA GLY A 21 16.84 -2.67 0.94
C GLY A 21 15.78 -2.74 -0.15
N GLN A 22 16.16 -2.81 -1.42
CA GLN A 22 15.19 -2.97 -2.50
C GLN A 22 14.82 -4.44 -2.70
N GLY A 23 13.53 -4.70 -2.91
CA GLY A 23 13.04 -6.04 -3.17
C GLY A 23 11.59 -6.10 -3.63
N ARG A 24 11.20 -7.27 -4.12
CA ARG A 24 9.85 -7.60 -4.57
C ARG A 24 9.48 -8.99 -4.08
N VAL A 25 8.26 -9.15 -3.57
CA VAL A 25 7.64 -10.44 -3.30
C VAL A 25 6.43 -10.64 -4.20
N LEU A 26 6.28 -11.84 -4.76
CA LEU A 26 5.08 -12.31 -5.45
C LEU A 26 4.45 -13.43 -4.63
N TYR A 27 3.20 -13.26 -4.24
CA TYR A 27 2.45 -14.25 -3.47
C TYR A 27 1.65 -15.18 -4.38
N PRO A 28 1.32 -16.41 -3.92
CA PRO A 28 0.52 -17.37 -4.69
C PRO A 28 -0.89 -16.88 -5.05
N ASP A 29 -1.45 -15.95 -4.28
CA ASP A 29 -2.74 -15.32 -4.57
C ASP A 29 -2.68 -14.35 -5.77
N GLY A 30 -1.47 -14.04 -6.26
CA GLY A 30 -1.22 -13.09 -7.35
C GLY A 30 -0.88 -11.68 -6.86
N SER A 31 -0.92 -11.42 -5.56
CA SER A 31 -0.51 -10.13 -5.01
C SER A 31 1.00 -9.93 -5.15
N ALA A 32 1.41 -8.71 -5.45
CA ALA A 32 2.82 -8.36 -5.65
C ALA A 32 3.18 -7.11 -4.86
N TRP A 33 4.21 -7.20 -4.03
CA TRP A 33 4.67 -6.11 -3.19
C TRP A 33 6.09 -5.76 -3.61
N GLU A 34 6.37 -4.49 -3.89
CA GLU A 34 7.65 -4.04 -4.41
C GLU A 34 8.06 -2.72 -3.79
N GLY A 35 9.33 -2.60 -3.40
CA GLY A 35 9.90 -1.35 -2.93
C GLY A 35 11.01 -1.56 -1.93
N ARG A 36 11.11 -0.61 -1.00
CA ARG A 36 12.10 -0.59 0.06
C ARG A 36 11.60 -1.32 1.30
N TRP A 37 12.41 -2.25 1.78
CA TRP A 37 12.17 -3.11 2.93
C TRP A 37 13.13 -2.78 4.07
N GLU A 38 12.65 -2.92 5.30
CA GLU A 38 13.45 -2.82 6.51
C GLU A 38 12.95 -3.84 7.54
N ALA A 39 13.87 -4.66 8.06
CA ALA A 39 13.57 -5.71 9.03
C ALA A 39 12.36 -6.60 8.65
N GLY A 40 12.22 -6.92 7.36
CA GLY A 40 11.13 -7.78 6.85
C GLY A 40 9.83 -7.03 6.53
N LYS A 41 9.74 -5.73 6.77
CA LYS A 41 8.55 -4.91 6.51
C LYS A 41 8.77 -4.00 5.30
N LEU A 42 7.75 -3.84 4.47
CA LEU A 42 7.74 -2.80 3.45
C LEU A 42 7.63 -1.45 4.16
N ILE A 43 8.51 -0.50 3.85
CA ILE A 43 8.48 0.87 4.43
C ILE A 43 8.15 1.93 3.39
N GLN A 44 8.43 1.64 2.11
CA GLN A 44 8.08 2.50 0.99
C GLN A 44 7.94 1.63 -0.26
N GLY A 45 6.85 1.74 -1.00
CA GLY A 45 6.66 0.93 -2.19
C GLY A 45 5.22 0.80 -2.62
N LYS A 46 4.99 -0.18 -3.49
CA LYS A 46 3.74 -0.45 -4.16
C LYS A 46 3.28 -1.88 -3.88
N ILE A 47 1.99 -2.03 -3.56
CA ILE A 47 1.29 -3.30 -3.48
C ILE A 47 0.25 -3.32 -4.61
N VAL A 48 0.24 -4.41 -5.37
CA VAL A 48 -0.78 -4.73 -6.38
C VAL A 48 -1.52 -5.95 -5.89
N PHE A 49 -2.83 -5.82 -5.73
CA PHE A 49 -3.71 -6.91 -5.35
C PHE A 49 -4.33 -7.58 -6.59
N PRO A 50 -4.78 -8.85 -6.47
CA PRO A 50 -5.40 -9.59 -7.59
C PRO A 50 -6.71 -8.97 -8.08
N ASP A 51 -7.40 -8.24 -7.21
CA ASP A 51 -8.63 -7.49 -7.53
C ASP A 51 -8.34 -6.14 -8.20
N GLU A 52 -7.13 -5.94 -8.73
CA GLU A 52 -6.63 -4.73 -9.40
C GLU A 52 -6.51 -3.48 -8.51
N VAL A 53 -6.71 -3.61 -7.19
CA VAL A 53 -6.38 -2.53 -6.25
C VAL A 53 -4.88 -2.31 -6.23
N VAL A 54 -4.47 -1.05 -6.34
CA VAL A 54 -3.06 -0.64 -6.30
C VAL A 54 -2.86 0.37 -5.19
N MET A 55 -1.98 0.05 -4.25
CA MET A 55 -1.58 0.94 -3.16
C MET A 55 -0.11 1.31 -3.33
N GLU A 56 0.24 2.58 -3.24
CA GLU A 56 1.62 3.05 -3.38
C GLU A 56 1.90 4.18 -2.39
N GLY A 57 3.00 4.08 -1.65
CA GLY A 57 3.40 5.12 -0.72
C GLY A 57 4.34 4.65 0.38
N LYS A 58 4.21 5.30 1.54
CA LYS A 58 4.92 4.99 2.79
C LYS A 58 4.07 4.08 3.65
N TRP A 59 4.74 3.12 4.29
CA TRP A 59 4.13 2.06 5.05
C TRP A 59 4.68 2.04 6.48
N SER A 60 3.84 1.70 7.45
CA SER A 60 4.22 1.49 8.84
C SER A 60 3.27 0.47 9.46
N ASP A 61 3.82 -0.50 10.19
CA ASP A 61 3.05 -1.62 10.77
C ASP A 61 2.05 -2.25 9.80
N ASP A 62 2.56 -2.53 8.59
CA ASP A 62 1.83 -3.18 7.49
C ASP A 62 0.61 -2.38 6.98
N GLN A 63 0.51 -1.10 7.35
CA GLN A 63 -0.50 -0.15 6.88
C GLN A 63 0.12 0.94 6.01
N LEU A 64 -0.60 1.34 4.97
CA LEU A 64 -0.28 2.56 4.22
C LEU A 64 -0.54 3.74 5.14
N ILE A 65 0.45 4.61 5.34
CA ILE A 65 0.34 5.81 6.19
C ILE A 65 0.30 7.11 5.36
N ASN A 66 0.87 7.08 4.16
CA ASN A 66 0.82 8.20 3.23
C ASN A 66 1.02 7.67 1.82
N GLY A 67 0.13 8.02 0.88
CA GLY A 67 0.26 7.52 -0.48
C GLY A 67 -1.01 7.65 -1.30
N LYS A 68 -1.14 6.74 -2.27
CA LYS A 68 -2.25 6.65 -3.21
C LYS A 68 -2.82 5.24 -3.23
N MET A 69 -4.13 5.12 -3.17
CA MET A 69 -4.88 3.87 -3.35
C MET A 69 -5.76 4.02 -4.59
N ARG A 70 -5.53 3.23 -5.64
CA ARG A 70 -6.29 3.22 -6.89
C ARG A 70 -7.18 1.98 -6.95
N PHE A 71 -8.44 2.17 -7.31
CA PHE A 71 -9.42 1.12 -7.47
C PHE A 71 -9.60 0.71 -8.94
N PRO A 72 -10.24 -0.44 -9.22
CA PRO A 72 -10.44 -0.96 -10.58
C PRO A 72 -11.28 -0.02 -11.47
N ASP A 73 -12.22 0.72 -10.90
CA ASP A 73 -13.03 1.71 -11.61
C ASP A 73 -12.24 2.97 -12.04
N GLY A 74 -10.97 3.05 -11.65
CA GLY A 74 -10.04 4.14 -11.93
C GLY A 74 -10.13 5.31 -10.96
N THR A 75 -11.02 5.27 -9.96
CA THR A 75 -11.00 6.21 -8.85
C THR A 75 -9.76 5.98 -7.99
N PHE A 76 -9.33 7.03 -7.27
CA PHE A 76 -8.24 6.88 -6.31
C PHE A 76 -8.42 7.80 -5.09
N LEU A 77 -7.90 7.33 -3.96
CA LEU A 77 -7.64 8.13 -2.77
C LEU A 77 -6.17 8.54 -2.78
N GLN A 78 -5.88 9.75 -2.33
CA GLN A 78 -4.52 10.23 -2.14
C GLN A 78 -4.41 11.07 -0.88
N GLY A 79 -3.46 10.74 -0.01
CA GLY A 79 -3.26 11.46 1.24
C GLY A 79 -2.59 10.66 2.34
N GLU A 80 -2.81 11.12 3.56
CA GLU A 80 -2.43 10.43 4.81
C GLU A 80 -3.54 9.50 5.25
N PHE A 81 -3.16 8.32 5.73
CA PHE A 81 -4.08 7.28 6.17
C PHE A 81 -3.82 6.94 7.64
N ARG A 82 -4.88 6.62 8.38
CA ARG A 82 -4.82 6.11 9.76
C ARG A 82 -5.83 4.98 9.90
N GLU A 83 -5.40 3.82 10.40
CA GLU A 83 -6.25 2.64 10.55
C GLU A 83 -6.93 2.24 9.22
N GLY A 84 -6.23 2.42 8.11
CA GLY A 84 -6.73 2.16 6.75
C GLY A 84 -7.70 3.21 6.19
N LEU A 85 -8.08 4.23 6.97
CA LEU A 85 -9.00 5.30 6.55
C LEU A 85 -8.22 6.55 6.11
N LEU A 86 -8.75 7.27 5.12
CA LEU A 86 -8.16 8.53 4.65
C LEU A 86 -8.36 9.62 5.73
N TRP A 87 -7.25 10.08 6.31
CA TRP A 87 -7.24 11.08 7.38
C TRP A 87 -7.11 12.50 6.84
N ASN A 88 -6.14 12.73 5.95
CA ASN A 88 -5.96 14.00 5.25
C ASN A 88 -5.74 13.72 3.78
N GLY A 89 -6.67 14.09 2.89
CA GLY A 89 -6.51 13.78 1.48
C GLY A 89 -7.74 14.04 0.62
N VAL A 90 -7.73 13.44 -0.58
CA VAL A 90 -8.78 13.61 -1.58
C VAL A 90 -9.16 12.27 -2.21
N GLN A 91 -10.42 12.19 -2.63
CA GLN A 91 -10.88 11.20 -3.60
C GLN A 91 -11.01 11.86 -4.96
N VAL A 92 -10.52 11.19 -5.99
CA VAL A 92 -10.48 11.69 -7.36
C VAL A 92 -10.98 10.59 -8.30
N ASN A 93 -11.72 10.98 -9.34
CA ASN A 93 -12.18 10.03 -10.36
C ASN A 93 -11.10 9.73 -11.42
N LYS A 94 -11.38 8.78 -12.33
CA LYS A 94 -10.47 8.41 -13.42
C LYS A 94 -10.10 9.55 -14.37
N ALA A 95 -10.89 10.62 -14.41
CA ALA A 95 -10.65 11.82 -15.22
C ALA A 95 -9.87 12.91 -14.46
N ALA A 96 -9.33 12.58 -13.28
CA ALA A 96 -8.63 13.50 -12.38
C ALA A 96 -9.49 14.63 -11.78
N ASN A 97 -10.83 14.48 -11.78
CA ASN A 97 -11.71 15.43 -11.10
C ASN A 97 -11.81 15.09 -9.61
N LEU A 98 -11.67 16.11 -8.76
CA LEU A 98 -11.91 16.02 -7.33
C LEU A 98 -13.37 15.61 -7.08
N LEU A 99 -13.56 14.56 -6.28
CA LEU A 99 -14.88 14.09 -5.85
C LEU A 99 -15.19 14.52 -4.41
N GLN A 100 -14.23 14.31 -3.50
CA GLN A 100 -14.40 14.50 -2.05
C GLN A 100 -13.05 14.82 -1.40
N ARG A 101 -13.07 15.44 -0.23
CA ARG A 101 -11.88 15.78 0.56
C ARG A 101 -12.04 15.37 2.02
N TRP A 102 -10.93 15.01 2.66
CA TRP A 102 -10.85 14.72 4.10
C TRP A 102 -9.82 15.65 4.77
N VAL A 103 -10.19 16.16 5.93
CA VAL A 103 -9.34 16.95 6.82
C VAL A 103 -9.53 16.41 8.24
N GLU A 104 -8.46 15.94 8.85
CA GLU A 104 -8.45 15.35 10.20
C GLU A 104 -9.52 14.26 10.39
N GLY A 105 -9.66 13.39 9.38
CA GLY A 105 -10.62 12.27 9.35
C GLY A 105 -12.05 12.68 9.03
N VAL A 106 -12.33 13.97 8.87
CA VAL A 106 -13.66 14.48 8.56
C VAL A 106 -13.77 14.75 7.06
N MET A 107 -14.79 14.18 6.43
CA MET A 107 -15.16 14.49 5.04
C MET A 107 -15.69 15.93 4.98
N VAL A 108 -15.15 16.73 4.07
CA VAL A 108 -15.53 18.13 3.87
C VAL A 108 -16.09 18.34 2.48
N ASP A 109 -17.17 19.13 2.41
CA ASP A 109 -17.84 19.55 1.17
C ASP A 109 -17.06 20.65 0.42
#